data_AF-A6QKM6-F1
#
_entry.id   AF-A6QKM6-F1
#
_cell.length_a   1.000
_cell.length_b   1.000
_cell.length_c   1.000
_cell.angle_alpha   90.00
_cell.angle_beta   90.00
_cell.angle_gamma   90.00
#
_symmetry.space_group_name_H-M   'P 1'
#
loop_
_entity.id
_entity.type
_entity.pdbx_description
1 polymer ?
#
loop_
_entity_poly.entity_id
_entity_poly.type
_entity_poly.pdbx_seq_one_letter_code
_entity_poly.pdbx_strand_id
1 'polypeptide(L)'
;MELLVSYEPHLLSFSEWWKQLFAESEDKEEKGLFVGATNNSTDLHSLGQFIQEGTKMLFETVLNVTSIKDDCVVPHIPNELDNLNYVAGKTYSQINQKNLQATKQAHIEGKVPNLEIVIPTLDAYHFGYLAYFFQKACAMSGLLLGIKPFNQPGVEIYKQKMFALLKS
;
A
#
# COMPACT_ATOMS: atom_id res chain seq x y z
N MET A 1 -9.18 -4.47 8.77
CA MET A 1 -8.13 -3.50 8.37
C MET A 1 -7.68 -3.84 6.97
N GLU A 2 -7.38 -2.85 6.15
CA GLU A 2 -6.75 -3.03 4.84
C GLU A 2 -5.38 -2.34 4.84
N LEU A 3 -4.37 -3.01 4.30
CA LEU A 3 -3.05 -2.42 4.03
C LEU A 3 -2.84 -2.32 2.52
N LEU A 4 -2.68 -1.09 2.01
CA LEU A 4 -2.16 -0.88 0.66
C LEU A 4 -0.64 -1.06 0.68
N VAL A 5 -0.13 -2.04 -0.06
CA VAL A 5 1.28 -2.42 -0.07
C VAL A 5 1.91 -1.98 -1.38
N SER A 6 3.00 -1.21 -1.31
CA SER A 6 3.81 -0.89 -2.49
C SER A 6 5.22 -1.44 -2.33
N TYR A 7 5.88 -1.75 -3.44
CA TYR A 7 7.30 -2.15 -3.48
C TYR A 7 8.20 -1.09 -4.11
N GLU A 8 7.63 0.10 -4.39
CA GLU A 8 8.27 1.19 -5.09
C GLU A 8 8.16 2.48 -4.26
N PRO A 9 9.28 3.12 -3.87
CA PRO A 9 9.25 4.31 -3.00
C PRO A 9 8.51 5.50 -3.64
N HIS A 10 8.42 5.55 -4.98
CA HIS A 10 7.66 6.57 -5.71
C HIS A 10 6.15 6.54 -5.40
N LEU A 11 5.62 5.43 -4.87
CA LEU A 11 4.21 5.28 -4.52
C LEU A 11 3.88 5.73 -3.09
N LEU A 12 4.85 6.22 -2.31
CA LEU A 12 4.62 6.65 -0.93
C LEU A 12 3.51 7.70 -0.82
N SER A 13 3.60 8.79 -1.59
CA SER A 13 2.56 9.84 -1.59
C SER A 13 1.24 9.38 -2.19
N PHE A 14 1.27 8.39 -3.09
CA PHE A 14 0.05 7.79 -3.63
C PHE A 14 -0.70 7.01 -2.54
N SER A 15 0.02 6.28 -1.68
CA SER A 15 -0.55 5.59 -0.53
C SER A 15 -1.19 6.54 0.47
N GLU A 16 -0.60 7.71 0.71
CA GLU A 16 -1.21 8.77 1.55
C GLU A 16 -2.52 9.29 0.93
N TRP A 17 -2.52 9.55 -0.38
CA TRP A 17 -3.73 9.94 -1.10
C TRP A 17 -4.83 8.86 -1.02
N TRP A 18 -4.46 7.59 -1.18
CA TRP A 18 -5.38 6.46 -1.10
C TRP A 18 -5.98 6.31 0.31
N LYS A 19 -5.16 6.47 1.37
CA LYS A 19 -5.65 6.45 2.75
C LYS A 19 -6.72 7.52 2.96
N GLN A 20 -6.47 8.75 2.50
CA GLN A 20 -7.46 9.82 2.61
C GLN A 20 -8.74 9.47 1.83
N LEU A 21 -8.61 8.97 0.60
CA LEU A 21 -9.74 8.61 -0.24
C LEU A 21 -10.67 7.62 0.47
N PHE A 22 -10.14 6.52 1.00
CA PHE A 22 -10.95 5.49 1.64
C PHE A 22 -11.39 5.89 3.04
N ALA A 23 -10.50 6.39 3.90
CA ALA A 23 -10.85 6.72 5.28
C ALA A 23 -11.92 7.83 5.36
N GLU A 24 -11.76 8.94 4.64
CA GLU A 24 -12.77 10.02 4.68
C GLU A 24 -14.08 9.62 4.00
N SER A 25 -14.02 8.71 3.02
CA SER A 25 -15.22 8.25 2.33
C SER A 25 -15.99 7.19 3.12
N GLU A 26 -15.31 6.26 3.78
CA GLU A 26 -15.90 5.03 4.35
C GLU A 26 -16.07 5.04 5.87
N ASP A 27 -15.18 5.68 6.61
CA ASP A 27 -15.12 5.56 8.08
C ASP A 27 -16.16 6.47 8.75
N LYS A 28 -17.42 6.07 8.65
CA LYS A 28 -18.61 6.80 9.11
C LYS A 28 -19.59 5.85 9.77
N GLU A 29 -20.39 6.39 10.69
CA GLU A 29 -21.46 5.64 11.35
C GLU A 29 -20.95 4.34 12.01
N GLU A 30 -19.73 4.36 12.55
CA GLU A 30 -19.04 3.19 13.15
C GLU A 30 -18.82 2.01 12.18
N LYS A 31 -18.86 2.29 10.87
CA LYS A 31 -18.55 1.36 9.77
C LYS A 31 -17.26 1.79 9.08
N GLY A 32 -16.81 0.96 8.14
CA GLY A 32 -15.60 1.18 7.36
C GLY A 32 -14.45 0.28 7.80
N LEU A 33 -13.42 0.25 6.99
CA LEU A 33 -12.18 -0.46 7.30
C LEU A 33 -11.15 0.57 7.72
N PHE A 34 -10.50 0.34 8.86
CA PHE A 34 -9.24 1.04 9.12
C PHE A 34 -8.27 0.74 7.97
N VAL A 35 -7.84 1.79 7.28
CA VAL A 35 -6.90 1.71 6.17
C VAL A 35 -5.50 2.16 6.60
N GLY A 36 -4.50 1.38 6.19
CA GLY A 36 -3.09 1.68 6.36
C GLY A 36 -2.33 1.44 5.07
N ALA A 37 -1.02 1.73 5.08
CA ALA A 37 -0.16 1.43 3.94
C ALA A 37 1.23 1.01 4.40
N THR A 38 1.90 0.20 3.59
CA THR A 38 3.28 -0.23 3.79
C THR A 38 4.10 -0.03 2.51
N ASN A 39 5.39 0.26 2.69
CA ASN A 39 6.34 0.43 1.60
C ASN A 39 7.42 -0.65 1.78
N ASN A 40 7.25 -1.73 1.03
CA ASN A 40 8.14 -2.88 1.06
C ASN A 40 9.34 -2.67 0.13
N SER A 41 10.48 -3.31 0.40
CA SER A 41 10.73 -4.22 1.53
C SER A 41 11.00 -3.53 2.86
N THR A 42 11.09 -2.19 2.92
CA THR A 42 11.43 -1.44 4.13
C THR A 42 10.54 -1.80 5.31
N ASP A 43 9.21 -1.80 5.11
CA ASP A 43 8.26 -2.07 6.19
C ASP A 43 8.09 -3.55 6.54
N LEU A 44 8.68 -4.47 5.77
CA LEU A 44 8.84 -5.85 6.23
C LEU A 44 9.76 -5.93 7.46
N HIS A 45 10.65 -4.95 7.61
CA HIS A 45 11.57 -4.85 8.75
C HIS A 45 11.03 -4.00 9.91
N SER A 46 9.77 -3.57 9.85
CA SER A 46 9.09 -2.86 10.95
C SER A 46 7.76 -3.54 11.31
N LEU A 47 6.94 -3.85 10.31
CA LEU A 47 5.59 -4.40 10.45
C LEU A 47 5.49 -5.86 10.01
N GLY A 48 6.50 -6.41 9.31
CA GLY A 48 6.45 -7.77 8.76
C GLY A 48 6.11 -8.86 9.80
N GLN A 49 6.68 -8.78 11.01
CA GLN A 49 6.37 -9.72 12.09
C GLN A 49 4.89 -9.68 12.50
N PHE A 50 4.31 -8.47 12.59
CA PHE A 50 2.90 -8.31 12.93
C PHE A 50 1.99 -8.85 11.82
N ILE A 51 2.33 -8.59 10.55
CA ILE A 51 1.55 -9.11 9.43
C ILE A 51 1.60 -10.65 9.41
N GLN A 52 2.80 -11.23 9.58
CA GLN A 52 3.01 -12.67 9.48
C GLN A 52 2.40 -13.46 10.65
N GLU A 53 2.50 -12.99 11.89
CA GLU A 53 2.12 -13.77 13.08
C GLU A 53 1.19 -13.04 14.07
N GLY A 54 0.98 -11.74 13.88
CA GLY A 54 0.07 -10.95 14.69
C GLY A 54 -1.40 -11.31 14.46
N THR A 55 -2.29 -10.52 15.08
CA THR A 55 -3.73 -10.73 15.02
C THR A 55 -4.24 -10.72 13.57
N LYS A 56 -4.98 -11.77 13.19
CA LYS A 56 -5.49 -11.98 11.83
C LYS A 56 -6.74 -11.15 11.55
N MET A 57 -6.54 -9.83 11.48
CA MET A 57 -7.58 -8.81 11.32
C MET A 57 -7.35 -7.88 10.12
N LEU A 58 -6.39 -8.22 9.26
CA LEU A 58 -6.02 -7.45 8.08
C LEU A 58 -5.99 -8.30 6.81
N PHE A 59 -6.16 -7.63 5.68
CA PHE A 59 -5.79 -8.12 4.35
C PHE A 59 -4.93 -7.07 3.65
N GLU A 60 -4.22 -7.49 2.61
CA GLU A 60 -3.32 -6.63 1.83
C GLU A 60 -3.85 -6.43 0.41
N THR A 61 -3.68 -5.22 -0.12
CA THR A 61 -3.86 -4.89 -1.53
C THR A 61 -2.52 -4.43 -2.07
N VAL A 62 -1.87 -5.27 -2.87
CA VAL A 62 -0.51 -5.03 -3.40
C VAL A 62 -0.58 -4.29 -4.74
N LEU A 63 0.16 -3.18 -4.84
CA LEU A 63 0.43 -2.49 -6.10
C LEU A 63 1.71 -3.08 -6.72
N ASN A 64 1.56 -3.93 -7.73
CA ASN A 64 2.67 -4.59 -8.41
C ASN A 64 3.04 -3.87 -9.71
N VAL A 65 4.19 -3.19 -9.72
CA VAL A 65 4.73 -2.53 -10.93
C VAL A 65 5.62 -3.49 -11.71
N THR A 66 5.29 -3.77 -12.96
CA THR A 66 5.98 -4.83 -13.74
C THR A 66 7.15 -4.35 -14.59
N SER A 67 7.26 -3.05 -14.87
CA SER A 67 8.33 -2.49 -15.72
C SER A 67 8.95 -1.26 -15.06
N ILE A 68 10.25 -1.37 -14.77
CA ILE A 68 11.10 -0.31 -14.22
C ILE A 68 12.00 0.22 -15.33
N LYS A 69 11.98 1.54 -15.55
CA LYS A 69 12.68 2.19 -16.67
C LYS A 69 14.20 2.24 -16.48
N ASP A 70 14.64 2.57 -15.27
CA ASP A 70 16.04 2.77 -14.91
C ASP A 70 16.49 1.65 -13.95
N ASP A 71 16.48 0.41 -14.44
CA ASP A 71 16.84 -0.76 -13.64
C ASP A 71 18.36 -1.02 -13.64
N CYS A 72 18.87 -1.49 -12.51
CA CYS A 72 20.30 -1.72 -12.29
C CYS A 72 20.59 -3.23 -12.23
N VAL A 73 21.73 -3.66 -12.77
CA VAL A 73 22.20 -5.05 -12.68
C VAL A 73 23.16 -5.17 -11.49
N VAL A 74 23.01 -6.23 -10.69
CA VAL A 74 23.92 -6.52 -9.60
C VAL A 74 25.26 -7.00 -10.16
N PRO A 75 26.38 -6.31 -9.86
CA PRO A 75 27.69 -6.72 -10.33
C PRO A 75 28.20 -7.96 -9.61
N HIS A 76 29.08 -8.71 -10.25
CA HIS A 76 29.81 -9.81 -9.62
C HIS A 76 31.01 -9.27 -8.80
N ILE A 77 31.23 -9.79 -7.59
CA ILE A 77 32.32 -9.37 -6.70
C ILE A 77 33.30 -10.55 -6.51
N PRO A 78 34.56 -10.46 -7.00
CA PRO A 78 35.52 -11.58 -7.00
C PRO A 78 35.85 -12.21 -5.64
N ASN A 79 35.81 -11.45 -4.54
CA ASN A 79 36.19 -11.94 -3.21
C ASN A 79 35.01 -12.41 -2.36
N GLU A 80 33.76 -12.22 -2.84
CA GLU A 80 32.51 -12.67 -2.23
C GLU A 80 32.43 -12.61 -0.69
N LEU A 81 32.76 -11.46 -0.10
CA LEU A 81 32.76 -11.30 1.37
C LEU A 81 31.34 -11.33 1.97
N ASP A 82 30.31 -11.09 1.16
CA ASP A 82 28.91 -10.99 1.54
C ASP A 82 28.06 -12.24 1.18
N ASN A 83 28.64 -13.21 0.45
CA ASN A 83 27.92 -14.36 -0.11
C ASN A 83 26.74 -13.99 -1.03
N LEU A 84 26.81 -12.86 -1.74
CA LEU A 84 25.74 -12.38 -2.62
C LEU A 84 25.98 -12.63 -4.12
N ASN A 85 27.03 -13.33 -4.56
CA ASN A 85 27.23 -13.55 -6.01
C ASN A 85 26.12 -14.42 -6.64
N TYR A 86 25.30 -15.14 -5.86
CA TYR A 86 24.14 -15.85 -6.39
C TYR A 86 23.07 -14.93 -7.01
N VAL A 87 23.07 -13.63 -6.67
CA VAL A 87 22.23 -12.62 -7.33
C VAL A 87 22.96 -11.82 -8.41
N ALA A 88 24.26 -12.04 -8.62
CA ALA A 88 25.00 -11.36 -9.67
C ALA A 88 24.38 -11.62 -11.06
N GLY A 89 24.31 -10.58 -11.88
CA GLY A 89 23.67 -10.62 -13.19
C GLY A 89 22.14 -10.54 -13.16
N LYS A 90 21.51 -10.59 -11.98
CA LYS A 90 20.09 -10.23 -11.82
C LYS A 90 19.95 -8.72 -11.71
N THR A 91 18.79 -8.20 -12.10
CA THR A 91 18.46 -6.80 -11.84
C THR A 91 17.81 -6.59 -10.48
N TYR A 92 17.84 -5.36 -9.97
CA TYR A 92 17.13 -5.00 -8.73
C TYR A 92 15.63 -5.23 -8.87
N SER A 93 15.01 -4.91 -10.02
CA SER A 93 13.58 -5.21 -10.22
C SER A 93 13.28 -6.72 -10.17
N GLN A 94 14.16 -7.57 -10.71
CA GLN A 94 14.01 -9.03 -10.62
C GLN A 94 14.08 -9.51 -9.17
N ILE A 95 15.00 -8.97 -8.37
CA ILE A 95 15.12 -9.29 -6.94
C ILE A 95 13.88 -8.81 -6.19
N ASN A 96 13.43 -7.58 -6.45
CA ASN A 96 12.24 -7.00 -5.81
C ASN A 96 10.96 -7.79 -6.15
N GLN A 97 10.80 -8.22 -7.40
CA GLN A 97 9.71 -9.08 -7.84
C GLN A 97 9.72 -10.45 -7.13
N LYS A 98 10.90 -11.02 -6.88
CA LYS A 98 11.02 -12.24 -6.07
C LYS A 98 10.68 -12.00 -4.61
N ASN A 99 11.05 -10.84 -4.06
CA ASN A 99 10.64 -10.43 -2.72
C ASN A 99 9.11 -10.34 -2.62
N LEU A 100 8.44 -9.61 -3.52
CA LEU A 100 6.98 -9.53 -3.59
C LEU A 100 6.32 -10.91 -3.65
N GLN A 101 6.77 -11.77 -4.57
CA GLN A 101 6.22 -13.12 -4.72
C GLN A 101 6.36 -13.95 -3.44
N ALA A 102 7.54 -13.94 -2.83
CA ALA A 102 7.81 -14.69 -1.60
C ALA A 102 7.01 -14.15 -0.41
N THR A 103 6.98 -12.83 -0.21
CA THR A 103 6.19 -12.18 0.85
C THR A 103 4.71 -12.51 0.70
N LYS A 104 4.14 -12.32 -0.50
CA LYS A 104 2.74 -12.62 -0.76
C LYS A 104 2.39 -14.08 -0.44
N GLN A 105 3.25 -15.02 -0.85
CA GLN A 105 3.05 -16.43 -0.52
C GLN A 105 3.09 -16.66 1.00
N ALA A 106 4.10 -16.14 1.68
CA ALA A 106 4.25 -16.29 3.13
C ALA A 106 3.06 -15.67 3.91
N HIS A 107 2.56 -14.53 3.47
CA HIS A 107 1.41 -13.85 4.08
C HIS A 107 0.11 -14.64 3.86
N ILE A 108 -0.11 -15.19 2.66
CA ILE A 108 -1.26 -16.08 2.38
C ILE A 108 -1.21 -17.33 3.26
N GLU A 109 -0.05 -17.97 3.39
CA GLU A 109 0.17 -19.10 4.31
C GLU A 109 -0.06 -18.70 5.77
N GLY A 110 0.32 -17.46 6.12
CA GLY A 110 0.02 -16.78 7.39
C GLY A 110 -1.43 -16.36 7.57
N LYS A 111 -2.34 -16.74 6.66
CA LYS A 111 -3.78 -16.43 6.65
C LYS A 111 -4.10 -14.94 6.53
N VAL A 112 -3.27 -14.20 5.81
CA VAL A 112 -3.54 -12.81 5.40
C VAL A 112 -4.01 -12.83 3.94
N PRO A 113 -5.28 -12.52 3.65
CA PRO A 113 -5.76 -12.43 2.27
C PRO A 113 -4.98 -11.36 1.50
N ASN A 114 -4.71 -11.61 0.23
CA ASN A 114 -3.88 -10.73 -0.59
C ASN A 114 -4.54 -10.50 -1.96
N LEU A 115 -4.84 -9.23 -2.25
CA LEU A 115 -5.30 -8.74 -3.54
C LEU A 115 -4.10 -8.14 -4.29
N GLU A 116 -4.11 -8.22 -5.62
CA GLU A 116 -3.02 -7.68 -6.44
C GLU A 116 -3.57 -6.83 -7.58
N ILE A 117 -3.06 -5.60 -7.69
CA ILE A 117 -3.30 -4.68 -8.79
C ILE A 117 -1.99 -4.56 -9.57
N VAL A 118 -2.00 -5.07 -10.80
CA VAL A 118 -0.83 -5.06 -11.68
C VAL A 118 -0.79 -3.79 -12.51
N ILE A 119 0.30 -3.04 -12.41
CA ILE A 119 0.55 -1.77 -13.09
C ILE A 119 1.72 -1.97 -14.06
N PRO A 120 1.50 -1.83 -15.38
CA PRO A 120 2.56 -2.05 -16.37
C PRO A 120 3.81 -1.22 -16.12
N THR A 121 3.65 0.09 -15.92
CA THR A 121 4.73 1.04 -15.64
C THR A 121 4.19 2.26 -14.89
N LEU A 122 5.09 3.02 -14.25
CA LEU A 122 4.75 4.27 -13.56
C LEU A 122 4.90 5.46 -14.51
N ASP A 123 3.82 5.79 -15.20
CA ASP A 123 3.70 6.99 -16.03
C ASP A 123 2.36 7.71 -15.78
N ALA A 124 2.18 8.87 -16.41
CA ALA A 124 0.97 9.68 -16.23
C ALA A 124 -0.31 8.95 -16.70
N TYR A 125 -0.20 8.09 -17.72
CA TYR A 125 -1.34 7.36 -18.26
C TYR A 125 -1.84 6.32 -17.26
N HIS A 126 -0.93 5.49 -16.74
CA HIS A 126 -1.25 4.46 -15.77
C HIS A 126 -1.63 5.05 -14.41
N PHE A 127 -1.01 6.16 -14.01
CA PHE A 127 -1.45 6.91 -12.83
C PHE A 127 -2.90 7.37 -12.94
N GLY A 128 -3.29 7.98 -14.07
CA GLY A 128 -4.66 8.45 -14.29
C GLY A 128 -5.67 7.30 -14.22
N TYR A 129 -5.33 6.15 -14.80
CA TYR A 129 -6.16 4.94 -14.73
C TYR A 129 -6.30 4.43 -13.30
N LEU A 130 -5.19 4.31 -12.56
CA LEU A 130 -5.18 3.82 -11.19
C LEU A 130 -5.94 4.74 -10.23
N ALA A 131 -5.76 6.05 -10.36
CA ALA A 131 -6.49 7.04 -9.56
C ALA A 131 -8.00 6.95 -9.79
N TYR A 132 -8.44 6.88 -11.05
CA TYR A 132 -9.86 6.75 -11.37
C TYR A 132 -10.44 5.39 -10.95
N PHE A 133 -9.65 4.31 -11.09
CA PHE A 133 -10.01 2.98 -10.60
C PHE A 133 -10.36 3.04 -9.11
N PHE A 134 -9.49 3.61 -8.28
CA PHE A 134 -9.75 3.69 -6.84
C PHE A 134 -10.89 4.65 -6.48
N GLN A 135 -11.04 5.78 -7.17
CA GLN A 135 -12.18 6.68 -6.97
C GLN A 135 -13.51 5.95 -7.20
N LYS A 136 -13.60 5.18 -8.30
CA LYS A 136 -14.79 4.39 -8.63
C LYS A 136 -15.00 3.25 -7.64
N ALA A 137 -13.94 2.54 -7.27
CA ALA A 137 -14.00 1.45 -6.28
C ALA A 137 -14.48 1.96 -4.92
N CYS A 138 -13.93 3.08 -4.43
CA CYS A 138 -14.32 3.71 -3.17
C CYS A 138 -15.79 4.15 -3.18
N ALA A 139 -16.26 4.78 -4.27
CA ALA A 139 -17.67 5.13 -4.41
C ALA A 139 -18.60 3.91 -4.33
N MET A 140 -18.22 2.81 -5.00
CA MET A 140 -18.98 1.55 -4.95
C MET A 140 -18.93 0.90 -3.56
N SER A 141 -17.77 0.89 -2.93
CA SER A 141 -17.55 0.32 -1.59
C SER A 141 -18.38 1.06 -0.52
N GLY A 142 -18.38 2.39 -0.52
CA GLY A 142 -19.24 3.19 0.36
C GLY A 142 -20.74 2.89 0.18
N LEU A 143 -21.19 2.72 -1.06
CA LEU A 143 -22.58 2.32 -1.34
C LEU A 143 -22.90 0.91 -0.81
N LEU A 144 -21.97 -0.03 -0.93
CA LEU A 144 -22.11 -1.39 -0.38
C LEU A 144 -22.14 -1.40 1.15
N LEU A 145 -21.40 -0.50 1.80
CA LEU A 145 -21.43 -0.28 3.25
C LEU A 145 -22.72 0.43 3.73
N GLY A 146 -23.53 0.94 2.81
CA GLY A 146 -24.76 1.67 3.13
C GLY A 146 -24.50 3.02 3.78
N ILE A 147 -23.40 3.69 3.42
CA ILE A 147 -23.04 5.02 3.91
C ILE A 147 -23.03 6.05 2.75
N LYS A 148 -22.96 7.34 3.08
CA LYS A 148 -22.76 8.41 2.08
C LYS A 148 -21.26 8.65 1.85
N PRO A 149 -20.68 8.27 0.71
CA PRO A 149 -19.22 8.40 0.51
C PRO A 149 -18.76 9.86 0.36
N PHE A 150 -19.61 10.76 -0.15
CA PHE A 150 -19.23 12.12 -0.53
C PHE A 150 -19.53 13.20 0.54
N ASN A 151 -19.27 12.91 1.82
CA ASN A 151 -19.34 13.88 2.91
C ASN A 151 -18.26 13.59 3.98
N GLN A 152 -18.08 14.48 4.95
CA GLN A 152 -17.08 14.33 6.02
C GLN A 152 -17.49 15.09 7.29
N PRO A 153 -18.62 14.72 7.96
CA PRO A 153 -19.14 15.51 9.07
C PRO A 153 -18.22 15.53 10.31
N GLY A 154 -17.48 14.44 10.57
CA GLY A 154 -16.67 14.28 11.79
C GLY A 154 -15.53 15.30 11.92
N VAL A 155 -14.95 15.75 10.80
CA VAL A 155 -13.81 16.68 10.82
C VAL A 155 -14.18 18.08 11.32
N GLU A 156 -15.46 18.45 11.26
CA GLU A 156 -15.91 19.77 11.72
C GLU A 156 -15.85 19.91 13.25
N ILE A 157 -15.90 18.80 13.99
CA ILE A 157 -15.92 18.81 15.45
C ILE A 157 -14.61 19.36 16.03
N TYR A 158 -13.46 18.88 15.54
CA TYR A 158 -12.17 19.35 16.05
C TYR A 158 -11.88 20.78 15.57
N LYS A 159 -12.33 21.17 14.37
CA LYS A 159 -12.22 22.56 13.87
C LYS A 159 -12.96 23.52 14.78
N GLN A 160 -14.19 23.20 15.17
CA GLN A 160 -14.97 24.03 16.10
C GLN A 160 -14.28 24.16 17.47
N LYS A 161 -13.74 23.07 18.01
CA LYS A 161 -12.98 23.10 19.28
C LYS A 161 -11.71 23.94 19.17
N MET A 162 -10.96 23.80 18.08
CA MET A 162 -9.78 24.60 17.81
C MET A 162 -10.13 26.09 17.76
N PHE A 163 -11.21 26.47 17.06
CA PHE A 163 -11.65 27.86 17.02
C PHE A 163 -12.10 28.40 18.38
N ALA A 164 -12.69 27.56 19.24
CA ALA A 164 -13.05 27.96 20.60
C ALA A 164 -11.79 28.24 21.45
N LEU A 165 -10.79 27.36 21.38
CA LEU A 165 -9.53 27.49 22.12
C LEU A 165 -8.66 28.68 21.65
N LEU A 166 -8.74 29.06 20.38
CA LEU A 166 -8.02 30.23 19.85
C LEU A 166 -8.69 31.57 20.19
N LYS A 167 -9.95 31.55 20.63
CA LYS A 167 -10.74 32.75 20.96
C LYS A 167 -10.86 33.00 22.47
N SER A 168 -10.37 32.09 23.29
CA SER A 168 -10.28 32.24 24.75
C SER A 168 -9.03 33.00 25.15
#